data_AF-A0A7H4PKK9-F1
#
_entry.id   AF-A0A7H4PKK9-F1
#
_cell.length_a   1.000
_cell.length_b   1.000
_cell.length_c   1.000
_cell.angle_alpha   90.00
_cell.angle_beta   90.00
_cell.angle_gamma   90.00
#
_symmetry.space_group_name_H-M   'P 1'
#
loop_
_entity.id
_entity.type
_entity.pdbx_description
1 polymer ?
#
loop_
_entity_poly.entity_id
_entity_poly.type
_entity_poly.pdbx_seq_one_letter_code
_entity_poly.pdbx_strand_id
1 'polypeptide(L)'
;MAQRTVGDVSWLLPVGQVYITTCAWGTPPHSWQMVTQGKTSYAHKGLLLAGRVMAASAIRVLTTPAIISQAKEEHLEQRDHEEYRSLIPQDARPRSLNR
;
A
#
# COMPACT_ATOMS: atom_id res chain seq x y z
N MET A 1 -0.37 -4.39 8.76
CA MET A 1 1.08 -4.36 8.50
C MET A 1 1.44 -2.90 8.31
N ALA A 2 2.29 -2.30 9.13
CA ALA A 2 2.63 -0.89 8.99
C ALA A 2 3.63 -0.73 7.85
N GLN A 3 3.17 -0.42 6.64
CA GLN A 3 4.04 -0.05 5.52
C GLN A 3 4.38 1.44 5.64
N ARG A 4 5.47 1.72 6.35
CA ARG A 4 5.96 3.08 6.63
C ARG A 4 5.98 3.97 5.37
N THR A 5 6.49 3.45 4.25
CA THR A 5 6.60 4.21 3.00
C THR A 5 5.25 4.53 2.35
N VAL A 6 4.29 3.61 2.40
CA VAL A 6 2.94 3.87 1.85
C VAL A 6 2.23 4.92 2.69
N GLY A 7 2.42 4.89 4.02
CA GLY A 7 1.93 5.93 4.92
C GLY A 7 2.50 7.31 4.57
N ASP A 8 3.82 7.41 4.40
CA ASP A 8 4.47 8.68 4.02
C ASP A 8 3.99 9.19 2.65
N VAL A 9 3.86 8.32 1.65
CA VAL A 9 3.35 8.69 0.33
C VAL A 9 1.88 9.10 0.38
N SER A 10 1.08 8.44 1.22
CA SER A 10 -0.34 8.78 1.38
C SER A 10 -0.53 10.19 1.92
N TRP A 11 0.43 10.77 2.65
CA TRP A 11 0.33 12.18 3.01
C TRP A 11 0.47 13.10 1.80
N LEU A 12 1.28 12.74 0.81
CA LEU A 12 1.55 13.59 -0.35
C LEU A 12 0.46 13.53 -1.42
N LEU A 13 -0.18 12.38 -1.60
CA LEU A 13 -1.21 12.17 -2.62
C LEU A 13 -2.23 11.08 -2.21
N PRO A 14 -3.43 11.05 -2.82
CA PRO A 14 -4.42 10.00 -2.54
C PRO A 14 -3.85 8.62 -2.88
N VAL A 15 -3.94 7.67 -1.94
CA VAL A 15 -3.47 6.29 -2.11
C VAL A 15 -4.61 5.32 -1.84
N GLY A 16 -4.88 4.43 -2.81
CA GLY A 16 -5.80 3.31 -2.64
C GLY A 16 -5.06 2.01 -2.32
N GLN A 17 -5.56 1.23 -1.36
CA GLN A 17 -5.02 -0.08 -1.01
C GLN A 17 -6.13 -1.15 -1.02
N VAL A 18 -5.79 -2.36 -1.46
CA VAL A 18 -6.66 -3.53 -1.41
C VAL A 18 -5.98 -4.68 -0.68
N TYR A 19 -6.75 -5.40 0.14
CA TYR A 19 -6.31 -6.64 0.78
C TYR A 19 -7.02 -7.82 0.14
N ILE A 20 -6.24 -8.80 -0.33
CA ILE A 20 -6.75 -10.03 -0.95
C ILE A 20 -6.16 -11.23 -0.20
N THR A 21 -7.01 -12.22 0.06
CA THR A 21 -6.63 -13.45 0.76
C THR A 21 -5.64 -14.27 -0.06
N THR A 22 -4.45 -14.48 0.50
CA THR A 22 -3.36 -15.29 -0.08
C THR A 22 -2.80 -16.34 0.88
N CYS A 23 -3.28 -16.34 2.13
CA CYS A 23 -2.90 -17.28 3.18
C CYS A 23 -4.16 -17.72 3.94
N ALA A 24 -4.03 -18.84 4.67
CA ALA A 24 -5.06 -19.32 5.58
C ALA A 24 -5.31 -18.31 6.71
N TRP A 25 -6.58 -18.18 7.09
CA TRP A 25 -6.99 -17.29 8.18
C TRP A 25 -6.26 -17.62 9.47
N GLY A 26 -5.85 -16.59 10.21
CA GLY A 26 -5.11 -16.75 11.47
C GLY A 26 -3.62 -17.01 11.32
N THR A 27 -3.08 -17.11 10.10
CA THR A 27 -1.62 -17.24 9.89
C THR A 27 -0.90 -15.97 10.37
N PRO A 28 0.03 -16.05 11.34
CA PRO A 28 0.78 -14.87 11.79
C PRO A 28 1.69 -14.33 10.67
N PRO A 29 1.74 -13.01 10.45
CA PRO A 29 2.71 -12.41 9.53
C PRO A 29 4.14 -12.61 10.07
N HIS A 30 5.14 -12.60 9.18
CA HIS A 30 6.55 -12.80 9.52
C HIS A 30 6.87 -14.16 10.17
N SER A 31 6.10 -15.20 9.83
CA SER A 31 6.30 -16.56 10.33
C SER A 31 6.73 -17.52 9.22
N TRP A 32 7.36 -18.64 9.59
CA TRP A 32 7.64 -19.71 8.64
C TRP A 32 6.36 -20.33 8.05
N GLN A 33 5.27 -20.34 8.83
CA GLN A 33 3.94 -20.75 8.36
C GLN A 33 3.42 -19.86 7.23
N MET A 34 3.76 -18.56 7.22
CA MET A 34 3.45 -17.67 6.10
C MET A 34 4.31 -18.02 4.87
N VAL A 35 5.60 -18.28 5.08
CA VAL A 35 6.54 -18.62 3.99
C VAL A 35 6.11 -19.89 3.25
N THR A 36 5.71 -20.93 3.97
CA THR A 36 5.32 -22.21 3.36
C THR A 36 4.07 -22.10 2.49
N GLN A 37 3.18 -21.16 2.78
CA GLN A 37 1.92 -20.96 2.05
C GLN A 37 2.10 -20.19 0.74
N GLY A 38 3.19 -19.42 0.58
CA GLY A 38 3.39 -18.54 -0.57
C GLY A 38 3.44 -19.24 -1.93
N LYS A 39 3.72 -20.55 -1.98
CA LYS A 39 3.79 -21.36 -3.21
C LYS A 39 2.51 -22.17 -3.50
N THR A 40 1.48 -22.01 -2.68
CA THR A 40 0.24 -22.78 -2.81
C THR A 40 -0.62 -22.27 -3.97
N SER A 41 -1.51 -23.12 -4.47
CA SER A 41 -2.40 -22.76 -5.57
C SER A 41 -3.38 -21.63 -5.21
N TYR A 42 -3.85 -21.57 -3.96
CA TYR A 42 -4.73 -20.49 -3.51
C TYR A 42 -3.99 -19.15 -3.37
N ALA A 43 -2.71 -19.16 -2.96
CA ALA A 43 -1.90 -17.95 -2.91
C ALA A 43 -1.72 -17.34 -4.32
N HIS A 44 -1.43 -18.18 -5.32
CA HIS A 44 -1.33 -17.72 -6.71
C HIS A 44 -2.66 -17.21 -7.27
N LYS A 45 -3.80 -17.85 -6.94
CA LYS A 45 -5.13 -17.35 -7.33
C LYS A 45 -5.43 -15.98 -6.69
N GLY A 46 -5.10 -15.82 -5.41
CA GLY A 46 -5.23 -14.53 -4.72
C GLY A 46 -4.35 -13.44 -5.35
N LEU A 47 -3.11 -13.77 -5.72
CA LEU A 47 -2.21 -12.86 -6.43
C LEU A 47 -2.78 -12.40 -7.77
N LEU A 48 -3.31 -13.33 -8.59
CA LEU A 48 -3.92 -12.99 -9.88
C LEU A 48 -5.17 -12.13 -9.70
N LEU A 49 -5.99 -12.40 -8.68
CA LEU A 49 -7.15 -11.56 -8.35
C LEU A 49 -6.71 -10.15 -7.96
N ALA A 50 -5.70 -10.02 -7.10
CA ALA A 50 -5.15 -8.72 -6.71
C ALA A 50 -4.67 -7.92 -7.94
N GLY A 51 -3.94 -8.57 -8.85
CA GLY A 51 -3.49 -7.94 -10.10
C GLY A 51 -4.65 -7.45 -10.96
N ARG A 52 -5.71 -8.25 -11.12
CA ARG A 52 -6.91 -7.86 -11.89
C ARG A 52 -7.63 -6.69 -11.26
N VAL A 53 -7.79 -6.68 -9.94
CA VAL A 53 -8.43 -5.57 -9.22
C VAL A 53 -7.63 -4.29 -9.40
N MET A 54 -6.31 -4.32 -9.18
CA MET A 54 -5.46 -3.15 -9.37
C MET A 54 -5.51 -2.62 -10.80
N ALA A 55 -5.44 -3.50 -11.80
CA ALA A 55 -5.53 -3.10 -13.21
C ALA A 55 -6.88 -2.48 -13.56
N ALA A 56 -7.99 -3.10 -13.14
CA ALA A 56 -9.33 -2.58 -13.38
C ALA A 56 -9.55 -1.22 -12.69
N SER A 57 -9.07 -1.08 -11.44
CA SER A 57 -9.10 0.20 -10.71
C SER A 57 -8.28 1.28 -11.42
N ALA A 58 -7.07 0.96 -11.90
CA ALA A 58 -6.26 1.91 -12.65
C ALA A 58 -6.95 2.36 -13.94
N ILE A 59 -7.51 1.43 -14.72
CA ILE A 59 -8.28 1.76 -15.93
C ILE A 59 -9.45 2.68 -15.60
N ARG A 60 -10.22 2.38 -14.55
CA ARG A 60 -11.35 3.20 -14.09
C ARG A 60 -10.93 4.63 -13.78
N VAL A 61 -9.83 4.80 -13.04
CA VAL A 61 -9.31 6.12 -12.65
C VAL A 61 -8.79 6.90 -13.86
N LEU A 62 -8.10 6.23 -14.79
CA LEU A 62 -7.57 6.86 -16.00
C LEU A 62 -8.67 7.25 -17.01
N THR A 63 -9.75 6.48 -17.08
CA THR A 63 -10.87 6.72 -18.03
C THR A 63 -11.95 7.64 -17.46
N THR A 64 -11.96 7.87 -16.14
CA THR A 64 -12.94 8.74 -15.48
C THR A 64 -12.21 9.81 -14.64
N PRO A 65 -11.78 10.94 -15.24
CA PRO A 65 -11.00 11.97 -14.55
C PRO A 65 -11.68 12.56 -13.31
N ALA A 66 -13.02 12.54 -13.24
CA ALA A 66 -13.78 13.00 -12.08
C ALA A 66 -13.39 12.28 -10.78
N ILE A 67 -13.01 10.99 -10.86
CA ILE A 67 -12.56 10.21 -9.69
C ILE A 67 -11.27 10.81 -9.12
N ILE A 68 -10.35 11.25 -9.98
CA ILE A 68 -9.09 11.88 -9.54
C ILE A 68 -9.37 13.22 -8.85
N SER A 69 -10.25 14.03 -9.42
CA SER A 69 -10.62 15.32 -8.83
C SER A 69 -11.25 15.14 -7.45
N GLN A 70 -12.23 14.23 -7.34
CA GLN A 70 -12.89 13.93 -6.07
C GLN A 70 -11.91 13.38 -5.03
N ALA A 71 -11.04 12.44 -5.42
CA ALA A 71 -10.06 11.87 -4.51
C ALA A 71 -9.05 12.92 -4.00
N LYS A 72 -8.70 13.91 -4.82
CA LYS A 72 -7.82 15.01 -4.40
C LYS A 72 -8.51 15.96 -3.43
N GLU A 73 -9.78 16.25 -3.64
CA GLU A 73 -10.59 17.09 -2.74
C GLU A 73 -10.74 16.41 -1.37
N GLU A 74 -11.20 15.16 -1.36
CA GLU A 74 -11.31 14.35 -0.13
C GLU A 74 -9.96 14.26 0.60
N HIS A 75 -8.86 14.08 -0.13
CA HIS A 75 -7.51 14.02 0.45
C HIS A 75 -7.09 15.32 1.13
N LEU A 76 -7.46 16.48 0.57
CA LEU A 76 -7.17 17.78 1.17
C LEU A 76 -8.00 18.01 2.43
N GLU A 77 -9.28 17.63 2.39
CA GLU A 77 -10.19 17.70 3.54
C GLU A 77 -9.72 16.82 4.70
N GLN A 78 -9.34 15.56 4.43
CA GLN A 78 -8.86 14.63 5.45
C GLN A 78 -7.56 15.08 6.12
N ARG A 79 -6.75 15.89 5.43
CA ARG A 79 -5.51 16.45 5.96
C ARG A 79 -5.69 17.78 6.67
N ASP A 80 -6.90 18.33 6.72
CA ASP A 80 -7.16 19.68 7.24
C ASP A 80 -6.20 20.73 6.65
N HIS A 81 -5.87 20.58 5.37
CA HIS A 81 -4.87 21.40 4.66
C HIS A 81 -3.45 21.40 5.26
N GLU A 82 -3.11 20.46 6.15
CA GLU A 82 -1.77 20.34 6.73
C GLU A 82 -0.74 19.81 5.73
N GLU A 83 0.45 20.38 5.76
CA GLU A 83 1.59 19.93 4.97
C GLU A 83 2.35 18.78 5.65
N TYR A 84 2.69 17.75 4.87
CA TYR A 84 3.52 16.66 5.35
C TYR A 84 4.90 17.14 5.79
N ARG A 85 5.29 16.77 7.01
CA ARG A 85 6.67 16.91 7.50
C ARG A 85 7.22 15.54 7.86
N SER A 86 8.34 15.17 7.25
CA SER A 86 8.98 13.89 7.57
C SER A 86 9.46 13.89 9.03
N LEU A 87 9.18 12.80 9.73
CA LEU A 87 9.70 12.56 11.08
C LEU A 87 11.17 12.11 11.07
N ILE A 88 11.71 11.81 9.88
CA ILE A 88 13.13 11.49 9.72
C ILE A 88 13.91 12.80 9.58
N PRO A 89 14.88 13.07 10.46
CA PRO A 89 15.75 14.24 10.34
C PRO A 89 16.44 14.30 8.97
N GLN A 90 16.60 15.50 8.41
CA GLN A 90 17.22 15.66 7.07
C GLN A 90 18.68 15.17 7.03
N ASP A 91 19.36 15.17 8.17
CA ASP A 91 20.74 14.72 8.35
C ASP A 91 20.85 13.24 8.72
N ALA A 92 19.72 12.53 8.85
CA ALA A 92 19.72 11.11 9.20
C ALA A 92 20.45 10.30 8.11
N ARG A 93 21.52 9.61 8.52
CA ARG A 93 22.24 8.66 7.68
C ARG A 93 21.94 7.24 8.10
N PRO A 94 21.71 6.30 7.16
CA PRO A 94 21.61 4.90 7.51
C PRO A 94 22.90 4.45 8.20
N ARG A 95 22.75 3.67 9.27
CA ARG A 95 23.90 3.11 9.99
C ARG A 95 24.74 2.29 9.02
N SER A 96 26.04 2.60 8.89
CA SER A 96 26.91 1.79 8.05
C SER A 96 26.98 0.37 8.61
N LEU A 97 26.82 -0.62 7.74
CA LEU A 97 27.08 -2.02 8.07
C LEU A 97 28.59 -2.22 8.05
N ASN A 98 29.30 -1.70 9.06
CA ASN A 98 30.70 -2.08 9.25
C ASN A 98 30.70 -3.54 9.70
N ARG A 99 31.30 -4.40 8.87
CA ARG A 99 31.48 -5.83 9.10
C ARG A 99 32.84 -6.09 9.73
#